data_AF-A0A166RS81-F1
#
_entry.id   AF-A0A166RS81-F1
#
_cell.length_a   1.000
_cell.length_b   1.000
_cell.length_c   1.000
_cell.angle_alpha   90.00
_cell.angle_beta   90.00
_cell.angle_gamma   90.00
#
_symmetry.space_group_name_H-M   'P 1'
#
loop_
_entity.id
_entity.type
_entity.pdbx_description
1 polymer ?
#
loop_
_entity_poly.entity_id
_entity_poly.type
_entity_poly.pdbx_seq_one_letter_code
_entity_poly.pdbx_strand_id
1 'polypeptide(L)'
;MISGLAVEKWKSLEEMEGVLDAAQKYDMPGPISMIRSSVSSSDSPSLFVSENPLRLYIIALRHGWEAEAQAASTHLLNVCLYDEALTPMLQQVPSSHLLKLFRLHRIRRDKFKEYIERDNRRFGIDICASCRTGGQQTPLEQLAQMFVGEMDRQPGGKALREGVWKEWPLYKGKICPHNGAMIAITWGEQIAEDVKVGLRSLPMTTR
;
A
#
# COMPACT_ATOMS: atom_id res chain seq x y z
N MET A 1 34.87 -6.70 17.21
CA MET A 1 34.40 -7.29 18.48
C MET A 1 32.89 -7.40 18.39
N ILE A 2 32.34 -8.61 18.50
CA ILE A 2 30.90 -8.83 18.52
C ILE A 2 30.56 -9.09 19.99
N SER A 3 29.82 -8.18 20.63
CA SER A 3 29.33 -8.39 21.99
C SER A 3 28.22 -9.44 21.96
N GLY A 4 28.31 -10.48 22.80
CA GLY A 4 27.30 -11.55 22.92
C GLY A 4 26.11 -11.18 23.80
N LEU A 5 25.91 -9.89 24.11
CA LEU A 5 24.78 -9.42 24.89
C LEU A 5 23.53 -9.35 24.02
N ALA A 6 22.44 -9.93 24.50
CA ALA A 6 21.14 -9.84 23.85
C ALA A 6 20.74 -8.35 23.74
N VAL A 7 20.45 -7.89 22.53
CA VAL A 7 19.89 -6.56 22.31
C VAL A 7 18.45 -6.58 22.82
N GLU A 8 18.17 -5.81 23.87
CA GLU A 8 16.80 -5.63 24.33
C GLU A 8 15.95 -5.04 23.20
N LYS A 9 14.68 -5.47 23.11
CA LYS A 9 13.76 -4.94 22.11
C LYS A 9 13.45 -3.48 22.43
N TRP A 10 13.52 -2.61 21.43
CA TRP A 10 13.10 -1.21 21.54
C TRP A 10 11.66 -1.12 22.05
N LYS A 11 11.39 -0.20 22.99
CA LYS A 11 10.04 -0.01 23.53
C LYS A 11 9.24 0.95 22.68
N SER A 12 9.91 1.93 22.05
CA SER A 12 9.27 2.90 21.16
C SER A 12 10.21 3.39 20.06
N LEU A 13 9.65 3.97 19.01
CA LEU A 13 10.42 4.54 17.90
C LEU A 13 11.17 5.82 18.33
N GLU A 14 10.61 6.58 19.27
CA GLU A 14 11.24 7.75 19.89
C GLU A 14 12.52 7.36 20.64
N GLU A 15 12.48 6.27 21.41
CA GLU A 15 13.64 5.75 22.13
C GLU A 15 14.76 5.37 21.15
N MET A 16 14.40 4.62 20.10
CA MET A 16 15.34 4.22 19.06
C MET A 16 15.95 5.44 18.36
N GLU A 17 15.14 6.44 17.99
CA GLU A 17 15.58 7.67 17.34
C GLU A 17 16.51 8.48 18.24
N GLY A 18 16.20 8.60 19.54
CA GLY A 18 17.07 9.28 20.50
C GLY A 18 18.44 8.61 20.68
N VAL A 19 18.48 7.27 20.71
CA VAL A 19 19.75 6.53 20.74
C VAL A 19 20.50 6.65 19.42
N LEU A 20 19.80 6.67 18.29
CA LEU A 20 20.39 6.83 16.97
C LEU A 20 21.02 8.23 16.80
N ASP A 21 20.34 9.29 17.22
CA ASP A 21 20.84 10.66 17.24
C ASP A 21 22.08 10.78 18.14
N ALA A 22 22.09 10.15 19.31
CA ALA A 22 23.25 10.09 20.19
C ALA A 22 24.41 9.32 19.53
N ALA A 23 24.14 8.17 18.92
CA ALA A 23 25.15 7.37 18.23
C ALA A 23 25.78 8.13 17.06
N GLN A 24 25.00 8.92 16.32
CA GLN A 24 25.52 9.79 15.28
C GLN A 24 26.34 10.95 15.86
N LYS A 25 25.88 11.58 16.95
CA LYS A 25 26.60 12.69 17.60
C LYS A 25 27.98 12.29 18.12
N TYR A 26 28.13 11.06 18.60
CA TYR A 26 29.39 10.53 19.16
C TYR A 26 30.17 9.63 18.18
N ASP A 27 29.81 9.62 16.89
CA ASP A 27 30.44 8.82 15.84
C ASP A 27 30.63 7.34 16.24
N MET A 28 29.52 6.72 16.65
CA MET A 28 29.49 5.33 17.12
C MET A 28 28.92 4.39 16.03
N PRO A 29 29.74 3.91 15.07
CA PRO A 29 29.25 3.12 13.94
C PRO A 29 28.66 1.77 14.35
N GLY A 30 29.10 1.18 15.47
CA GLY A 30 28.59 -0.08 16.00
C GLY A 30 27.09 -0.01 16.34
N PRO A 31 26.69 0.87 17.28
CA PRO A 31 25.28 1.12 17.60
C PRO A 31 24.42 1.47 16.38
N ILE A 32 24.91 2.31 15.46
CA ILE A 32 24.21 2.66 14.22
C ILE A 32 23.92 1.39 13.38
N SER A 33 24.93 0.52 13.21
CA SER A 33 24.76 -0.74 12.48
C SER A 33 23.79 -1.70 13.17
N MET A 34 23.76 -1.72 14.51
CA MET A 34 22.83 -2.55 15.28
C MET A 34 21.40 -2.06 15.14
N ILE A 35 21.17 -0.75 15.26
CA ILE A 35 19.86 -0.11 15.06
C ILE A 35 19.36 -0.37 13.65
N ARG A 36 20.19 -0.13 12.64
CA ARG A 36 19.87 -0.40 11.23
C ARG A 36 19.46 -1.87 11.01
N SER A 37 20.18 -2.81 11.62
CA SER A 37 19.85 -4.23 11.55
C SER A 37 18.50 -4.55 12.21
N SER A 38 18.17 -3.89 13.32
CA SER A 38 16.86 -4.05 14.00
C SER A 38 15.69 -3.47 13.21
N VAL A 39 15.94 -2.45 12.39
CA VAL A 39 14.96 -1.88 11.45
C VAL A 39 14.75 -2.80 10.24
N SER A 40 15.83 -3.44 9.78
CA SER A 40 15.86 -4.20 8.52
C SER A 40 15.59 -5.69 8.68
N SER A 41 15.62 -6.23 9.91
CA SER A 41 15.47 -7.66 10.15
C SER A 41 14.10 -8.16 9.66
N SER A 42 14.13 -8.96 8.59
CA SER A 42 12.95 -9.53 7.92
C SER A 42 12.15 -10.52 8.76
N ASP A 43 12.72 -11.02 9.86
CA ASP A 43 12.13 -12.07 10.71
C ASP A 43 11.04 -11.54 11.65
N SER A 44 10.84 -10.23 11.70
CA SER A 44 9.67 -9.58 12.24
C SER A 44 9.63 -8.18 11.64
N PRO A 45 8.58 -7.79 10.88
CA PRO A 45 8.34 -6.37 10.65
C PRO A 45 8.28 -5.77 12.04
N SER A 46 9.34 -5.06 12.45
CA SER A 46 9.37 -4.48 13.78
C SER A 46 8.06 -3.70 13.93
N LEU A 47 7.41 -3.81 15.09
CA LEU A 47 6.11 -3.19 15.36
C LEU A 47 6.02 -1.76 14.77
N PHE A 48 7.15 -1.05 14.82
CA PHE A 48 7.41 0.27 14.24
C PHE A 48 7.18 0.41 12.72
N VAL A 49 7.56 -0.57 11.89
CA VAL A 49 7.34 -0.53 10.43
C VAL A 49 5.85 -0.54 10.11
N SER A 50 5.07 -1.30 10.88
CA SER A 50 3.62 -1.39 10.68
C SER A 50 2.87 -0.22 11.32
N GLU A 51 3.34 0.27 12.47
CA GLU A 51 2.70 1.37 13.20
C GLU A 51 3.01 2.75 12.59
N ASN A 52 4.26 3.01 12.20
CA ASN A 52 4.72 4.34 11.77
C ASN A 52 5.65 4.29 10.55
N PRO A 53 5.20 3.77 9.39
CA PRO A 53 6.04 3.60 8.21
C PRO A 53 6.62 4.92 7.66
N LEU A 54 5.88 6.04 7.79
CA LEU A 54 6.35 7.35 7.32
C LEU A 54 7.52 7.86 8.15
N ARG A 55 7.47 7.68 9.46
CA ARG A 55 8.54 8.10 10.35
C ARG A 55 9.80 7.28 10.13
N LEU A 56 9.65 5.97 9.93
CA LEU A 56 10.78 5.11 9.57
C LEU A 56 11.41 5.51 8.23
N TYR A 57 10.57 5.84 7.24
CA TYR A 57 11.04 6.36 5.96
C TYR A 57 11.88 7.64 6.13
N ILE A 58 11.40 8.60 6.95
CA ILE A 58 12.14 9.84 7.24
C ILE A 58 13.48 9.56 7.94
N ILE A 59 13.49 8.68 8.95
CA ILE A 59 14.71 8.26 9.65
C ILE A 59 15.70 7.66 8.64
N ALA A 60 15.25 6.70 7.82
CA ALA A 60 16.11 6.07 6.82
C ALA A 60 16.71 7.10 5.85
N LEU A 61 15.92 8.07 5.37
CA LEU A 61 16.42 9.14 4.51
C LEU A 61 17.44 10.05 5.22
N ARG A 62 17.20 10.43 6.48
CA ARG A 62 18.13 11.26 7.27
C ARG A 62 19.51 10.61 7.42
N HIS A 63 19.56 9.28 7.52
CA HIS A 63 20.79 8.52 7.70
C HIS A 63 21.35 7.92 6.39
N GLY A 64 20.76 8.22 5.23
CA GLY A 64 21.22 7.69 3.93
C GLY A 64 21.03 6.17 3.78
N TRP A 65 20.08 5.59 4.52
CA TRP A 65 19.74 4.17 4.49
C TRP A 65 18.75 3.89 3.36
N GLU A 66 19.24 3.97 2.13
CA GLU A 66 18.40 3.89 0.92
C GLU A 66 17.61 2.57 0.81
N ALA A 67 18.20 1.44 1.20
CA ALA A 67 17.52 0.14 1.15
C ALA A 67 16.34 0.08 2.14
N GLU A 68 16.53 0.64 3.33
CA GLU A 68 15.54 0.73 4.39
C GLU A 68 14.44 1.73 4.05
N ALA A 69 14.80 2.87 3.44
CA ALA A 69 13.84 3.83 2.93
C ALA A 69 12.99 3.19 1.82
N GLN A 70 13.62 2.45 0.91
CA GLN A 70 12.91 1.71 -0.13
C GLN A 70 11.97 0.66 0.46
N ALA A 71 12.41 -0.10 1.48
CA ALA A 71 11.56 -1.06 2.18
C ALA A 71 10.38 -0.37 2.89
N ALA A 72 10.61 0.72 3.62
CA ALA A 72 9.55 1.49 4.29
C ALA A 72 8.53 2.07 3.28
N SER A 73 8.98 2.46 2.08
CA SER A 73 8.09 2.95 1.02
C SER A 73 7.04 1.92 0.57
N THR A 74 7.31 0.61 0.74
CA THR A 74 6.33 -0.44 0.44
C THR A 74 5.17 -0.44 1.43
N HIS A 75 5.44 -0.15 2.71
CA HIS A 75 4.42 -0.07 3.76
C HIS A 75 3.57 1.21 3.64
N LEU A 76 4.19 2.30 3.14
CA LEU A 76 3.49 3.54 2.81
C LEU A 76 2.44 3.39 1.70
N LEU A 77 2.40 2.27 0.97
CA LEU A 77 1.32 1.99 0.02
C LEU A 77 -0.03 1.76 0.72
N ASN A 78 -0.04 1.40 2.00
CA ASN A 78 -1.27 1.24 2.77
C ASN A 78 -1.66 2.51 3.56
N VAL A 79 -0.93 3.61 3.35
CA VAL A 79 -1.15 4.89 4.04
C VAL A 79 -1.67 5.92 3.05
N CYS A 80 -2.70 6.67 3.44
CA CYS A 80 -3.22 7.77 2.65
C CYS A 80 -2.33 9.01 2.83
N LEU A 81 -1.50 9.32 1.82
CA LEU A 81 -0.59 10.47 1.87
C LEU A 81 -1.31 11.83 1.81
N TYR A 82 -2.62 11.82 1.52
CA TYR A 82 -3.46 13.01 1.50
C TYR A 82 -4.11 13.32 2.86
N ASP A 83 -3.85 12.49 3.87
CA ASP A 83 -4.32 12.76 5.24
C ASP A 83 -3.60 13.98 5.82
N GLU A 84 -4.37 14.98 6.23
CA GLU A 84 -3.85 16.22 6.81
C GLU A 84 -3.01 15.95 8.07
N ALA A 85 -3.30 14.88 8.82
CA ALA A 85 -2.55 14.48 10.01
C ALA A 85 -1.08 14.12 9.70
N LEU A 86 -0.77 13.71 8.46
CA LEU A 86 0.57 13.34 8.03
C LEU A 86 1.38 14.50 7.47
N THR A 87 0.75 15.64 7.20
CA THR A 87 1.39 16.86 6.68
C THR A 87 2.68 17.25 7.41
N PRO A 88 2.73 17.34 8.76
CA PRO A 88 3.95 17.73 9.45
C PRO A 88 5.12 16.74 9.28
N MET A 89 4.82 15.45 9.06
CA MET A 89 5.84 14.44 8.76
C MET A 89 6.27 14.53 7.29
N LEU A 90 5.32 14.70 6.37
CA LEU A 90 5.61 14.83 4.93
C LEU A 90 6.49 16.04 4.61
N GLN A 91 6.35 17.13 5.37
CA GLN A 91 7.23 18.31 5.24
C GLN A 91 8.70 18.04 5.55
N GLN A 92 9.01 16.99 6.31
CA GLN A 92 10.39 16.59 6.63
C GLN A 92 11.02 15.76 5.51
N VAL A 93 10.23 15.26 4.54
CA VAL A 93 10.71 14.44 3.43
C VAL A 93 11.28 15.36 2.34
N PRO A 94 12.53 15.14 1.88
CA PRO A 94 13.07 15.87 0.74
C PRO A 94 12.19 15.74 -0.51
N SER A 95 12.00 16.83 -1.24
CA SER A 95 11.07 16.89 -2.38
C SER A 95 11.34 15.80 -3.44
N SER A 96 12.60 15.43 -3.67
CA SER A 96 12.98 14.34 -4.59
C SER A 96 12.39 12.98 -4.16
N HIS A 97 12.41 12.68 -2.86
CA HIS A 97 11.88 11.45 -2.28
C HIS A 97 10.36 11.46 -2.20
N LEU A 98 9.77 12.62 -1.95
CA LEU A 98 8.33 12.82 -1.99
C LEU A 98 7.79 12.58 -3.42
N LEU A 99 8.45 13.14 -4.45
CA LEU A 99 8.09 12.91 -5.85
C LEU A 99 8.18 11.42 -6.23
N LYS A 100 9.21 10.70 -5.77
CA LYS A 100 9.32 9.24 -5.98
C LYS A 100 8.15 8.50 -5.35
N LEU A 101 7.76 8.87 -4.13
CA LEU A 101 6.65 8.23 -3.40
C LEU A 101 5.30 8.46 -4.09
N PHE A 102 4.98 9.72 -4.44
CA PHE A 102 3.76 10.03 -5.20
C PHE A 102 3.74 9.37 -6.57
N ARG A 103 4.90 9.27 -7.24
CA ARG A 103 5.01 8.56 -8.51
C ARG A 103 4.73 7.06 -8.34
N LEU A 104 5.21 6.43 -7.27
CA LEU A 104 4.92 5.03 -6.98
C LEU A 104 3.41 4.81 -6.76
N HIS A 105 2.78 5.66 -5.94
CA HIS A 105 1.33 5.64 -5.71
C HIS A 105 0.56 5.73 -7.04
N ARG A 106 0.90 6.74 -7.85
CA ARG A 106 0.27 6.98 -9.15
C ARG A 106 0.47 5.81 -10.13
N ILE A 107 1.69 5.31 -10.29
CA ILE A 107 1.99 4.21 -11.22
C ILE A 107 1.22 2.94 -10.82
N ARG A 108 1.11 2.66 -9.52
CA ARG A 108 0.33 1.50 -9.05
C ARG A 108 -1.15 1.65 -9.37
N ARG A 109 -1.72 2.83 -9.12
CA ARG A 109 -3.13 3.14 -9.47
C ARG A 109 -3.37 3.01 -10.97
N ASP A 110 -2.50 3.62 -11.79
CA ASP A 110 -2.62 3.60 -13.25
C ASP A 110 -2.53 2.18 -13.81
N LYS A 111 -1.52 1.41 -13.41
CA LYS A 111 -1.37 0.00 -13.83
C LYS A 111 -2.50 -0.89 -13.33
N PHE A 112 -3.04 -0.62 -12.15
CA PHE A 112 -4.18 -1.36 -11.65
C PHE A 112 -5.44 -1.08 -12.48
N LYS A 113 -5.67 0.19 -12.83
CA LYS A 113 -6.75 0.58 -13.74
C LYS A 113 -6.63 -0.12 -15.09
N GLU A 114 -5.45 -0.05 -15.71
CA GLU A 114 -5.16 -0.75 -16.97
C GLU A 114 -5.44 -2.26 -16.86
N TYR A 115 -5.07 -2.88 -15.73
CA TYR A 115 -5.29 -4.30 -15.50
C TYR A 115 -6.77 -4.66 -15.39
N ILE A 116 -7.54 -3.92 -14.58
CA ILE A 116 -8.96 -4.24 -14.36
C ILE A 116 -9.82 -3.88 -15.59
N GLU A 117 -9.39 -2.95 -16.44
CA GLU A 117 -10.08 -2.53 -17.68
C GLU A 117 -9.54 -3.18 -18.96
N ARG A 118 -8.75 -4.26 -18.84
CA ARG A 118 -8.09 -4.93 -19.98
C ARG A 118 -9.07 -5.56 -20.97
N ASP A 119 -8.67 -5.67 -22.23
CA ASP A 119 -9.42 -6.30 -23.32
C ASP A 119 -10.84 -5.74 -23.54
N ASN A 120 -11.07 -4.46 -23.23
CA ASN A 120 -12.41 -3.84 -23.21
C ASN A 120 -13.39 -4.52 -22.23
N ARG A 121 -12.87 -5.26 -21.26
CA ARG A 121 -13.61 -5.88 -20.17
C ARG A 121 -13.32 -5.19 -18.86
N ARG A 122 -14.22 -5.37 -17.89
CA ARG A 122 -13.98 -4.97 -16.50
C ARG A 122 -13.89 -6.22 -15.63
N PHE A 123 -12.80 -6.36 -14.89
CA PHE A 123 -12.52 -7.51 -14.04
C PHE A 123 -12.54 -8.86 -14.80
N GLY A 124 -12.20 -8.85 -16.09
CA GLY A 124 -12.28 -10.02 -16.96
C GLY A 124 -13.73 -10.46 -17.30
N ILE A 125 -14.73 -9.60 -17.11
CA ILE A 125 -16.14 -9.89 -17.38
C ILE A 125 -16.54 -9.29 -18.73
N ASP A 126 -16.88 -10.15 -19.70
CA ASP A 126 -17.29 -9.75 -21.07
C ASP A 126 -18.77 -9.32 -21.13
N ILE A 127 -19.70 -10.14 -20.63
CA ILE A 127 -21.14 -9.97 -20.83
C ILE A 127 -21.93 -10.48 -19.62
N CYS A 128 -22.95 -9.73 -19.21
CA CYS A 128 -23.97 -10.19 -18.28
C CYS A 128 -24.77 -11.35 -18.88
N ALA A 129 -24.61 -12.56 -18.32
CA ALA A 129 -25.31 -13.78 -18.77
C ALA A 129 -26.84 -13.61 -18.84
N SER A 130 -27.41 -12.78 -17.95
CA SER A 130 -28.86 -12.52 -17.90
C SER A 130 -29.33 -11.39 -18.82
N CYS A 131 -28.47 -10.42 -19.12
CA CYS A 131 -28.86 -9.20 -19.83
C CYS A 131 -28.70 -9.36 -21.35
N ARG A 132 -27.68 -10.12 -21.79
CA ARG A 132 -27.26 -10.33 -23.20
C ARG A 132 -27.11 -9.05 -24.06
N THR A 133 -27.35 -7.88 -23.49
CA THR A 133 -27.15 -6.57 -24.09
C THR A 133 -25.84 -6.01 -23.59
N GLY A 134 -24.84 -5.89 -24.48
CA GLY A 134 -23.53 -5.31 -24.17
C GLY A 134 -23.56 -3.79 -23.94
N GLY A 135 -24.73 -3.19 -23.72
CA GLY A 135 -24.96 -1.75 -23.89
C GLY A 135 -24.88 -0.89 -22.64
N GLN A 136 -25.00 -1.44 -21.43
CA GLN A 136 -24.93 -0.62 -20.20
C GLN A 136 -24.16 -1.34 -19.10
N GLN A 137 -22.83 -1.38 -19.24
CA GLN A 137 -21.90 -1.78 -18.18
C GLN A 137 -21.76 -0.70 -17.06
N THR A 138 -22.76 0.17 -16.86
CA THR A 138 -22.65 1.32 -15.94
C THR A 138 -22.34 0.94 -14.49
N PRO A 139 -22.84 -0.17 -13.92
CA PRO A 139 -22.51 -0.53 -12.53
C PRO A 139 -21.10 -1.12 -12.40
N LEU A 140 -20.64 -1.90 -13.39
CA LEU A 140 -19.25 -2.42 -13.41
C LEU A 140 -18.24 -1.30 -13.64
N GLU A 141 -18.59 -0.32 -14.47
CA GLU A 141 -17.79 0.88 -14.67
C GLU A 141 -17.70 1.73 -13.41
N GLN A 142 -18.82 2.00 -12.75
CA GLN A 142 -18.83 2.70 -11.46
C GLN A 142 -18.03 1.93 -10.41
N LEU A 143 -18.12 0.60 -10.39
CA LEU A 143 -17.34 -0.23 -9.47
C LEU A 143 -15.84 -0.11 -9.76
N ALA A 144 -15.44 -0.21 -11.03
CA ALA A 144 -14.05 -0.01 -11.45
C ALA A 144 -13.54 1.38 -11.03
N GLN A 145 -14.34 2.44 -11.21
CA GLN A 145 -13.99 3.78 -10.76
C GLN A 145 -13.82 3.87 -9.24
N MET A 146 -14.69 3.22 -8.45
CA MET A 146 -14.54 3.16 -6.98
C MET A 146 -13.26 2.43 -6.57
N PHE A 147 -12.93 1.33 -7.24
CA PHE A 147 -11.69 0.58 -7.03
C PHE A 147 -10.45 1.43 -7.33
N VAL A 148 -10.47 2.19 -8.43
CA VAL A 148 -9.40 3.13 -8.79
C VAL A 148 -9.28 4.25 -7.76
N GLY A 149 -10.40 4.81 -7.28
CA GLY A 149 -10.40 5.82 -6.23
C GLY A 149 -9.88 5.30 -4.88
N GLU A 150 -10.14 4.04 -4.56
CA GLU A 150 -9.54 3.39 -3.38
C GLU A 150 -8.03 3.22 -3.55
N MET A 151 -7.56 2.87 -4.74
CA MET A 151 -6.13 2.79 -5.06
C MET A 151 -5.41 4.14 -5.03
N ASP A 152 -6.12 5.25 -5.23
CA ASP A 152 -5.57 6.60 -5.02
C ASP A 152 -5.29 6.88 -3.54
N ARG A 153 -6.12 6.33 -2.63
CA ARG A 153 -5.93 6.50 -1.18
C ARG A 153 -4.94 5.49 -0.61
N GLN A 154 -5.06 4.22 -1.01
CA GLN A 154 -4.27 3.11 -0.51
C GLN A 154 -3.87 2.18 -1.66
N PRO A 155 -2.83 2.53 -2.44
CA PRO A 155 -2.39 1.74 -3.60
C PRO A 155 -1.83 0.36 -3.23
N GLY A 156 -1.66 0.06 -1.94
CA GLY A 156 -1.41 -1.28 -1.43
C GLY A 156 -2.61 -2.21 -1.64
N GLY A 157 -3.82 -1.65 -1.77
CA GLY A 157 -5.05 -2.40 -2.01
C GLY A 157 -5.48 -3.25 -0.82
N LYS A 158 -5.20 -2.81 0.42
CA LYS A 158 -5.58 -3.56 1.64
C LYS A 158 -7.09 -3.80 1.70
N ALA A 159 -7.90 -2.74 1.62
CA ALA A 159 -9.36 -2.84 1.60
C ALA A 159 -9.89 -3.71 0.45
N LEU A 160 -9.22 -3.65 -0.72
CA LEU A 160 -9.57 -4.45 -1.89
C LEU A 160 -9.30 -5.95 -1.66
N ARG A 161 -8.14 -6.30 -1.07
CA ARG A 161 -7.75 -7.68 -0.74
C ARG A 161 -8.62 -8.30 0.35
N GLU A 162 -8.98 -7.51 1.35
CA GLU A 162 -9.81 -7.92 2.48
C GLU A 162 -11.30 -8.04 2.09
N GLY A 163 -11.68 -7.57 0.90
CA GLY A 163 -13.03 -7.71 0.39
C GLY A 163 -14.02 -6.67 0.95
N VAL A 164 -13.54 -5.58 1.55
CA VAL A 164 -14.37 -4.50 2.13
C VAL A 164 -15.32 -3.91 1.09
N TRP A 165 -14.91 -3.91 -0.18
CA TRP A 165 -15.71 -3.43 -1.31
C TRP A 165 -17.03 -4.19 -1.54
N LYS A 166 -17.16 -5.42 -1.01
CA LYS A 166 -18.43 -6.15 -1.04
C LYS A 166 -19.51 -5.47 -0.20
N GLU A 167 -19.09 -4.68 0.79
CA GLU A 167 -19.99 -3.93 1.65
C GLU A 167 -20.37 -2.55 1.08
N TRP A 168 -19.75 -2.14 -0.04
CA TRP A 168 -20.00 -0.84 -0.65
C TRP A 168 -21.44 -0.75 -1.20
N PRO A 169 -22.09 0.43 -1.12
CA PRO A 169 -23.48 0.61 -1.55
C PRO A 169 -23.74 0.14 -2.97
N LEU A 170 -22.79 0.38 -3.88
CA LEU A 170 -22.89 0.00 -5.29
C LEU A 170 -22.93 -1.53 -5.49
N TYR A 171 -22.12 -2.27 -4.73
CA TYR A 171 -22.07 -3.72 -4.80
C TYR A 171 -23.32 -4.36 -4.16
N LYS A 172 -23.69 -3.88 -2.97
CA LYS A 172 -24.93 -4.29 -2.27
C LYS A 172 -26.19 -4.01 -3.09
N GLY A 173 -26.18 -2.93 -3.87
CA GLY A 173 -27.27 -2.49 -4.75
C GLY A 173 -27.53 -3.39 -5.96
N LYS A 174 -26.81 -4.52 -6.09
CA LYS A 174 -26.81 -5.46 -7.21
C LYS A 174 -26.19 -4.85 -8.48
N ILE A 175 -25.04 -5.38 -8.89
CA ILE A 175 -24.31 -4.96 -10.11
C ILE A 175 -25.14 -5.17 -11.40
N CYS A 176 -26.20 -5.98 -11.36
CA CYS A 176 -27.08 -6.22 -12.49
C CYS A 176 -28.54 -5.81 -12.22
N PRO A 177 -29.15 -4.96 -13.07
CA PRO A 177 -30.54 -4.51 -12.92
C PRO A 177 -31.59 -5.59 -13.23
N HIS A 178 -31.23 -6.67 -13.95
CA HIS A 178 -32.20 -7.68 -14.41
C HIS A 178 -32.31 -8.93 -13.52
N ASN A 179 -31.24 -9.34 -12.82
CA ASN A 179 -31.30 -10.46 -11.86
C ASN A 179 -30.17 -10.37 -10.83
N GLY A 180 -30.22 -9.34 -10.01
CA GLY A 180 -29.08 -8.92 -9.21
C GLY A 180 -28.65 -9.84 -8.06
N ALA A 181 -29.49 -10.79 -7.62
CA ALA A 181 -29.16 -11.65 -6.47
C ALA A 181 -28.21 -12.80 -6.85
N MET A 182 -28.38 -13.44 -8.02
CA MET A 182 -27.56 -14.59 -8.43
C MET A 182 -26.23 -14.16 -9.09
N ILE A 183 -26.21 -12.97 -9.70
CA ILE A 183 -25.03 -12.41 -10.38
C ILE A 183 -24.02 -11.83 -9.37
N ALA A 184 -24.49 -11.28 -8.25
CA ALA A 184 -23.60 -10.75 -7.21
C ALA A 184 -22.73 -11.85 -6.54
N ILE A 185 -23.23 -13.09 -6.44
CA ILE A 185 -22.44 -14.20 -5.87
C ILE A 185 -21.39 -14.68 -6.88
N THR A 186 -21.78 -14.85 -8.14
CA THR A 186 -20.91 -15.39 -9.20
C THR A 186 -19.82 -14.41 -9.64
N TRP A 187 -20.12 -13.11 -9.73
CA TRP A 187 -19.11 -12.09 -10.06
C TRP A 187 -18.25 -11.69 -8.87
N GLY A 188 -18.75 -11.80 -7.65
CA GLY A 188 -18.00 -11.44 -6.44
C GLY A 188 -16.70 -12.19 -6.28
N GLU A 189 -16.72 -13.50 -6.53
CA GLU A 189 -15.53 -14.35 -6.46
C GLU A 189 -14.57 -14.08 -7.62
N GLN A 190 -15.08 -13.92 -8.84
CA GLN A 190 -14.28 -13.59 -10.01
C GLN A 190 -13.58 -12.23 -9.86
N ILE A 191 -14.31 -11.19 -9.42
CA ILE A 191 -13.74 -9.87 -9.15
C ILE A 191 -12.70 -9.97 -8.03
N ALA A 192 -13.00 -10.69 -6.94
CA ALA A 192 -12.05 -10.85 -5.84
C ALA A 192 -10.74 -11.51 -6.30
N GLU A 193 -10.82 -12.56 -7.11
CA GLU A 193 -9.64 -13.26 -7.62
C GLU A 193 -8.87 -12.40 -8.63
N ASP A 194 -9.57 -11.78 -9.58
CA ASP A 194 -8.94 -10.93 -10.58
C ASP A 194 -8.19 -9.75 -9.93
N VAL A 195 -8.80 -9.12 -8.92
CA VAL A 195 -8.18 -8.03 -8.16
C VAL A 195 -6.96 -8.51 -7.39
N LYS A 196 -7.01 -9.70 -6.77
CA LYS A 196 -5.84 -10.27 -6.07
C LYS A 196 -4.68 -10.50 -7.04
N VAL A 197 -4.95 -11.05 -8.22
CA VAL A 197 -3.94 -11.27 -9.27
C VAL A 197 -3.38 -9.94 -9.75
N GLY A 198 -4.27 -8.98 -10.06
CA GLY A 198 -3.90 -7.63 -10.47
C GLY A 198 -2.96 -6.96 -9.48
N LEU A 199 -3.34 -6.91 -8.19
CA LEU A 199 -2.54 -6.27 -7.14
C LEU A 199 -1.16 -6.90 -6.93
N ARG A 200 -1.01 -8.21 -7.14
CA ARG A 200 0.27 -8.92 -7.04
C ARG A 200 1.22 -8.57 -8.18
N SER A 201 0.69 -8.19 -9.35
CA SER A 201 1.48 -7.82 -10.53
C SER A 201 2.07 -6.40 -10.48
N LEU A 202 1.62 -5.58 -9.52
CA LEU A 202 1.97 -4.16 -9.43
C LEU A 202 3.35 -3.92 -8.79
N PRO A 203 4.08 -2.86 -9.20
CA PRO A 203 5.39 -2.53 -8.65
C PRO A 203 5.31 -2.13 -7.18
N MET A 204 6.16 -2.69 -6.31
CA MET A 204 6.09 -2.47 -4.86
C MET A 204 7.03 -1.36 -4.34
N THR A 205 8.09 -1.03 -5.08
CA THR A 205 9.14 -0.10 -4.63
C THR A 205 9.37 1.04 -5.61
N THR A 206 9.89 2.17 -5.10
CA THR A 206 10.42 3.27 -5.92
C THR A 206 11.68 2.78 -6.65
N ARG A 207 11.76 3.01 -7.98
CA ARG A 207 12.99 2.85 -8.79
C ARG A 207 13.71 4.18 -8.90
#